data_AF-A0A7K8THL1-F1
#
_entry.id   AF-A0A7K8THL1-F1
#
_cell.length_a   1.000
_cell.length_b   1.000
_cell.length_c   1.000
_cell.angle_alpha   90.00
_cell.angle_beta   90.00
_cell.angle_gamma   90.00
#
_symmetry.space_group_name_H-M   'P 1'
#
loop_
_entity.id
_entity.type
_entity.pdbx_description
1 polymer ?
#
loop_
_entity_poly.entity_id
_entity_poly.type
_entity_poly.pdbx_seq_one_letter_code
_entity_poly.pdbx_strand_id
1 'polypeptide(L)'
;SFCEELLSHGILKLLTAPIEGLVVKEGSCNYMAPQGISSVVKYYLEQSAGADVFYERHVTHISLRDGKWEVSRKTGPPEQFDIVILTMPVPQILQLQGDIVNIINESQKQQLESASYSSRYALGLFYAAGTRIDVPWAAKYITDNPCIRFISIDNKKRNI
;
A
#
# COMPACT_ATOMS: atom_id res chain seq x y z
N SER A 1 20.60 4.92 0.38
CA SER A 1 19.49 4.00 0.76
C SER A 1 18.18 4.46 0.12
N PHE A 2 17.12 3.62 0.07
CA PHE A 2 15.79 3.99 -0.46
C PHE A 2 15.23 5.28 0.18
N CYS A 3 15.41 5.45 1.49
CA CYS A 3 14.96 6.66 2.18
C CYS A 3 15.72 7.92 1.76
N GLU A 4 17.03 7.84 1.52
CA GLU A 4 17.83 9.00 1.07
C GLU A 4 17.37 9.51 -0.29
N GLU A 5 17.02 8.63 -1.22
CA GLU A 5 16.47 8.99 -2.53
C GLU A 5 15.16 9.76 -2.38
N LEU A 6 14.22 9.25 -1.59
CA LEU A 6 12.93 9.91 -1.39
C LEU A 6 13.07 11.24 -0.62
N LEU A 7 14.08 11.35 0.26
CA LEU A 7 14.41 12.59 0.96
C LEU A 7 15.02 13.63 0.01
N SER A 8 15.96 13.23 -0.85
CA SER A 8 16.61 14.15 -1.80
C SER A 8 15.65 14.72 -2.83
N HIS A 9 14.64 13.95 -3.22
CA HIS A 9 13.56 14.39 -4.12
C HIS A 9 12.38 15.05 -3.38
N GLY A 10 12.45 15.19 -2.06
CA GLY A 10 11.39 15.83 -1.25
C GLY A 10 10.06 15.06 -1.20
N ILE A 11 10.05 13.80 -1.65
CA ILE A 11 8.89 12.89 -1.57
C ILE A 11 8.60 12.51 -0.11
N LEU A 12 9.66 12.35 0.70
CA LEU A 12 9.58 12.22 2.15
C LEU A 12 10.25 13.40 2.85
N LYS A 13 9.81 13.68 4.08
CA LYS A 13 10.48 14.57 5.04
C LYS A 13 10.43 13.97 6.44
N LEU A 14 11.35 14.41 7.31
CA LEU A 14 11.34 14.02 8.72
C LEU A 14 10.02 14.44 9.37
N LEU A 15 9.40 13.52 10.11
CA LEU A 15 8.22 13.81 10.91
C LEU A 15 8.63 14.58 12.17
N THR A 16 8.23 15.84 12.25
CA THR A 16 8.47 16.72 13.41
C THR A 16 7.23 16.91 14.28
N ALA A 17 6.05 16.58 13.75
CA ALA A 17 4.79 16.77 14.45
C ALA A 17 4.63 15.76 15.61
N PRO A 18 4.13 16.19 16.78
CA PRO A 18 3.98 15.31 17.94
C PRO A 18 2.95 14.20 17.70
N ILE A 19 3.32 12.95 18.00
CA ILE A 19 2.45 11.78 17.94
C ILE A 19 2.31 11.19 19.34
N GLU A 20 1.12 11.32 19.94
CA GLU A 20 0.87 10.82 21.28
C GLU A 20 0.75 9.30 21.30
N GLY A 21 1.42 8.66 22.26
CA GLY A 21 1.45 7.19 22.40
C GLY A 21 2.37 6.47 21.41
N LEU A 22 3.17 7.19 20.63
CA LEU A 22 4.20 6.59 19.78
C LEU A 22 5.38 6.10 20.63
N VAL A 23 5.75 4.84 20.48
CA VAL A 23 6.96 4.28 21.09
C VAL A 23 8.14 4.57 20.17
N VAL A 24 9.02 5.48 20.58
CA VAL A 24 10.26 5.79 19.83
C VAL A 24 11.32 4.75 20.18
N LYS A 25 11.88 4.09 19.16
CA LYS A 25 13.04 3.21 19.34
C LYS A 25 14.32 4.01 19.14
N GLU A 26 15.33 3.74 19.95
CA GLU A 26 16.65 4.36 19.79
C GLU A 26 17.21 4.10 18.39
N GLY A 27 17.76 5.14 17.74
CA GLY A 27 18.24 5.08 16.36
C GLY A 27 17.17 5.06 15.27
N SER A 28 15.87 5.13 15.61
CA SER A 28 14.79 5.20 14.62
C SER A 28 14.39 6.64 14.28
N CYS A 29 14.10 6.89 13.00
CA CYS A 29 13.54 8.15 12.50
C CYS A 29 12.19 7.87 11.83
N ASN A 30 11.21 8.75 12.10
CA ASN A 30 9.91 8.69 11.44
C ASN A 30 9.86 9.72 10.31
N TYR A 31 9.27 9.32 9.18
CA TYR A 31 9.11 10.17 8.02
C TYR A 31 7.63 10.31 7.67
N MET A 32 7.32 11.37 6.93
CA MET A 32 6.01 11.60 6.35
C MET A 32 6.16 11.99 4.88
N ALA A 33 5.07 11.90 4.11
CA ALA A 33 5.01 12.38 2.73
C ALA A 33 4.15 13.67 2.65
N PRO A 34 4.72 14.83 2.27
CA PRO A 34 4.03 16.12 2.38
C PRO A 34 2.87 16.22 1.38
N GLN A 35 3.02 15.56 0.23
CA GLN A 35 1.99 15.46 -0.82
C GLN A 35 1.08 14.24 -0.64
N GLY A 36 1.06 13.65 0.57
CA GLY A 36 0.31 12.43 0.89
C GLY A 36 1.07 11.16 0.52
N ILE A 37 0.87 10.07 1.27
CA ILE A 37 1.70 8.86 1.17
C ILE A 37 1.70 8.21 -0.22
N SER A 38 0.63 8.41 -1.01
CA SER A 38 0.55 7.93 -2.40
C SER A 38 1.64 8.52 -3.32
N SER A 39 2.24 9.66 -2.97
CA SER A 39 3.31 10.28 -3.76
C SER A 39 4.54 9.40 -3.90
N VAL A 40 4.81 8.52 -2.92
CA VAL A 40 5.91 7.55 -2.99
C VAL A 40 5.69 6.57 -4.14
N VAL A 41 4.47 6.03 -4.26
CA VAL A 41 4.13 5.08 -5.33
C VAL A 41 4.15 5.78 -6.68
N LYS A 42 3.57 6.98 -6.78
CA LYS A 42 3.57 7.78 -8.01
C LYS A 42 4.99 8.06 -8.50
N TYR A 43 5.88 8.48 -7.60
CA TYR A 43 7.28 8.71 -7.92
C TYR A 43 7.92 7.48 -8.57
N TYR A 44 7.78 6.28 -7.97
CA TYR A 44 8.38 5.08 -8.56
C TYR A 44 7.73 4.63 -9.88
N LEU A 45 6.42 4.82 -10.04
CA LEU A 45 5.75 4.55 -11.33
C LEU A 45 6.26 5.51 -12.42
N GLU A 46 6.46 6.78 -12.09
CA GLU A 46 7.00 7.79 -13.02
C GLU A 46 8.48 7.56 -13.35
N GLN A 47 9.29 7.08 -12.39
CA GLN A 47 10.69 6.72 -12.63
C GLN A 47 10.85 5.38 -13.38
N SER A 48 9.82 4.54 -13.40
CA SER A 48 9.86 3.26 -14.12
C SER A 48 9.82 3.53 -15.62
N ALA A 49 10.97 3.36 -16.29
CA ALA A 49 11.14 3.67 -17.70
C ALA A 49 10.09 2.98 -18.59
N GLY A 50 9.07 3.74 -19.02
CA GLY A 50 8.05 3.28 -19.96
C GLY A 50 7.03 2.29 -19.40
N ALA A 51 6.82 2.23 -18.08
CA ALA A 51 5.79 1.36 -17.52
C ALA A 51 4.37 1.93 -17.79
N ASP A 52 3.58 1.22 -18.60
CA ASP A 52 2.17 1.55 -18.80
C ASP A 52 1.33 1.08 -17.61
N VAL A 53 0.64 2.03 -16.96
CA VAL A 53 -0.19 1.76 -15.76
C VAL A 53 -1.66 1.74 -16.14
N PHE A 54 -2.31 0.59 -15.96
CA PHE A 54 -3.73 0.41 -16.26
C PHE A 54 -4.55 0.19 -14.97
N TYR A 55 -5.50 1.08 -14.72
CA TYR A 55 -6.46 0.96 -13.62
C TYR A 55 -7.70 0.14 -14.03
N GLU A 56 -8.48 -0.27 -13.03
CA GLU A 56 -9.74 -1.02 -13.23
C GLU A 56 -9.57 -2.34 -14.00
N ARG A 57 -8.35 -2.89 -14.04
CA ARG A 57 -8.03 -4.19 -14.66
C ARG A 57 -7.93 -5.28 -13.58
N HIS A 58 -9.08 -5.82 -13.18
CA HIS A 58 -9.10 -6.93 -12.22
C HIS A 58 -8.72 -8.25 -12.91
N VAL A 59 -7.52 -8.76 -12.61
CA VAL A 59 -7.02 -10.06 -13.11
C VAL A 59 -7.76 -11.21 -12.41
N THR A 60 -8.26 -12.18 -13.19
CA THR A 60 -9.02 -13.33 -12.66
C THR A 60 -8.38 -14.68 -12.98
N HIS A 61 -7.71 -14.80 -14.14
CA HIS A 61 -7.05 -16.04 -14.55
C HIS A 61 -5.66 -15.77 -15.11
N ILE A 62 -4.74 -16.72 -14.88
CA ILE A 62 -3.41 -16.75 -15.48
C ILE A 62 -3.17 -18.17 -15.99
N SER A 63 -3.03 -18.31 -17.31
CA SER A 63 -2.85 -19.61 -17.99
C SER A 63 -1.61 -19.58 -18.89
N LEU A 64 -1.00 -20.74 -19.14
CA LEU A 64 0.13 -20.85 -20.05
C LEU A 64 -0.39 -21.23 -21.45
N ARG A 65 -0.14 -20.37 -22.43
CA ARG A 65 -0.54 -20.55 -23.84
C ARG A 65 0.67 -20.33 -24.74
N ASP A 66 1.01 -21.33 -25.53
CA ASP A 66 2.10 -21.26 -26.53
C ASP A 66 3.44 -20.72 -25.97
N GLY A 67 3.75 -21.09 -24.72
CA GLY A 67 4.97 -20.66 -24.03
C GLY A 67 4.93 -19.25 -23.42
N LYS A 68 3.78 -18.57 -23.44
CA LYS A 68 3.56 -17.26 -22.81
C LYS A 68 2.44 -17.29 -21.78
N TRP A 69 2.47 -16.33 -20.85
CA TRP A 69 1.40 -16.15 -19.88
C TRP A 69 0.25 -15.38 -20.51
N GLU A 70 -0.91 -16.01 -20.60
CA GLU A 70 -2.16 -15.36 -20.93
C GLU A 70 -2.87 -14.92 -19.65
N VAL A 71 -3.06 -13.61 -19.50
CA VAL A 71 -3.66 -12.98 -18.32
C VAL A 71 -5.06 -12.49 -18.68
N SER A 72 -6.06 -13.15 -18.09
CA SER A 72 -7.47 -12.78 -18.26
C SER A 72 -7.94 -11.86 -17.16
N ARG A 73 -8.87 -10.98 -17.52
CA ARG A 73 -9.45 -9.98 -16.63
C ARG A 73 -10.96 -10.20 -16.52
N LYS A 74 -11.57 -9.60 -15.49
CA LYS A 74 -13.02 -9.65 -15.30
C LYS A 74 -13.79 -9.13 -16.52
N THR A 75 -13.24 -8.13 -17.20
CA THR A 75 -13.83 -7.50 -18.39
C THR A 75 -12.75 -7.19 -19.42
N GLY A 76 -13.07 -7.41 -20.69
CA GLY A 76 -12.17 -7.20 -21.82
C GLY A 76 -11.38 -8.44 -22.22
N PRO A 77 -10.65 -8.39 -23.35
CA PRO A 77 -9.90 -9.53 -23.86
C PRO A 77 -8.70 -9.87 -22.96
N PRO A 78 -8.20 -11.12 -23.00
CA PRO A 78 -6.95 -11.48 -22.37
C PRO A 78 -5.75 -10.82 -23.05
N GLU A 79 -4.64 -10.71 -22.33
CA GLU A 79 -3.37 -10.18 -22.84
C GLU A 79 -2.23 -11.17 -22.56
N GLN A 80 -1.20 -11.15 -23.40
CA GLN A 80 -0.06 -12.07 -23.30
C GLN A 80 1.20 -11.37 -22.80
N PHE A 81 1.90 -12.03 -21.88
CA PHE A 81 3.14 -11.54 -21.27
C PHE A 81 4.19 -12.65 -21.21
N ASP A 82 5.45 -12.28 -21.33
CA ASP A 82 6.56 -13.24 -21.14
C ASP A 82 6.78 -13.53 -19.64
N ILE A 83 6.51 -12.55 -18.76
CA ILE A 83 6.68 -12.64 -17.30
C ILE A 83 5.50 -11.99 -16.60
N VAL A 84 5.05 -12.59 -15.49
CA VAL A 84 4.04 -12.02 -14.60
C VAL A 84 4.59 -11.94 -13.17
N ILE A 85 4.44 -10.79 -12.52
CA ILE A 85 4.82 -10.57 -11.12
C ILE A 85 3.55 -10.20 -10.34
N LEU A 86 3.29 -10.92 -9.24
CA LEU A 86 2.11 -10.71 -8.40
C LEU A 86 2.52 -10.05 -7.08
N THR A 87 1.90 -8.91 -6.77
CA THR A 87 2.19 -8.13 -5.56
C THR A 87 0.97 -7.88 -4.68
N MET A 88 -0.18 -8.48 -5.01
CA MET A 88 -1.39 -8.38 -4.19
C MET A 88 -1.33 -9.32 -2.96
N PRO A 89 -2.16 -9.09 -1.92
CA PRO A 89 -2.18 -9.96 -0.74
C PRO A 89 -2.37 -11.44 -1.09
N VAL A 90 -1.70 -12.32 -0.36
CA VAL A 90 -1.67 -13.77 -0.64
C VAL A 90 -3.08 -14.39 -0.80
N PRO A 91 -4.09 -14.09 0.02
CA PRO A 91 -5.44 -14.62 -0.19
C PRO A 91 -6.04 -14.27 -1.56
N GLN A 92 -5.66 -13.14 -2.17
CA GLN A 92 -6.09 -12.77 -3.52
C GLN A 92 -5.32 -13.54 -4.61
N ILE A 93 -4.04 -13.85 -4.38
CA ILE A 93 -3.27 -14.72 -5.27
C ILE A 93 -3.88 -16.13 -5.31
N LEU A 94 -4.23 -16.68 -4.15
CA LEU A 94 -4.85 -18.01 -4.03
C LEU A 94 -6.26 -18.10 -4.64
N GLN A 95 -6.90 -16.96 -4.93
CA GLN A 95 -8.21 -16.89 -5.61
C GLN A 95 -8.10 -16.86 -7.14
N LEU A 96 -6.89 -16.68 -7.69
CA LEU A 96 -6.68 -16.72 -9.13
C LEU A 96 -6.97 -18.12 -9.69
N GLN A 97 -7.49 -18.15 -10.91
CA GLN A 97 -7.82 -19.37 -11.63
C GLN A 97 -6.86 -19.59 -12.82
N GLY A 98 -7.01 -20.73 -13.51
CA GLY A 98 -6.14 -21.12 -14.62
C GLY A 98 -4.95 -21.96 -14.17
N ASP A 99 -3.94 -22.05 -15.03
CA ASP A 99 -2.79 -22.94 -14.80
C ASP A 99 -1.92 -22.53 -13.61
N ILE A 100 -2.00 -21.26 -13.16
CA ILE A 100 -1.27 -20.78 -11.98
C ILE A 100 -1.53 -21.61 -10.72
N VAL A 101 -2.74 -22.16 -10.58
CA VAL A 101 -3.11 -23.02 -9.44
C VAL A 101 -2.29 -24.30 -9.41
N ASN A 102 -1.89 -24.81 -10.58
CA ASN A 102 -1.11 -26.03 -10.72
C ASN A 102 0.41 -25.81 -10.56
N ILE A 103 0.86 -24.55 -10.67
CA ILE A 103 2.28 -24.19 -10.49
C ILE A 103 2.64 -24.17 -9.00
N ILE A 104 1.69 -23.77 -8.16
CA ILE A 104 1.86 -23.71 -6.72
C ILE A 104 1.75 -25.14 -6.18
N ASN A 105 2.88 -25.73 -5.77
CA ASN A 105 2.86 -27.05 -5.17
C ASN A 105 2.23 -27.03 -3.76
N GLU A 106 1.86 -28.20 -3.24
CA GLU A 106 1.19 -28.33 -1.94
C GLU A 106 1.96 -27.69 -0.78
N SER A 107 3.30 -27.80 -0.77
CA SER A 107 4.11 -27.18 0.29
C SER A 107 4.08 -25.65 0.21
N GLN A 108 4.19 -25.09 -0.99
CA GLN A 108 4.08 -23.64 -1.22
C GLN A 108 2.68 -23.15 -0.88
N LYS A 109 1.65 -23.90 -1.25
CA LYS A 109 0.25 -23.58 -0.92
C LYS A 109 0.04 -23.49 0.59
N GLN A 110 0.52 -24.47 1.36
CA GLN A 110 0.44 -24.46 2.82
C GLN A 110 1.17 -23.25 3.43
N GLN A 111 2.33 -22.87 2.89
CA GLN A 111 3.05 -21.67 3.33
C GLN A 111 2.27 -20.39 3.04
N LEU A 112 1.67 -20.28 1.85
CA LEU A 112 0.85 -19.15 1.47
C LEU A 112 -0.43 -19.05 2.33
N GLU A 113 -1.10 -20.17 2.60
CA GLU A 113 -2.29 -20.24 3.45
C GLU A 113 -2.00 -19.86 4.91
N SER A 114 -0.75 -19.98 5.37
CA SER A 114 -0.34 -19.51 6.71
C SER A 114 -0.29 -17.99 6.86
N ALA A 115 -0.27 -17.24 5.74
CA ALA A 115 -0.24 -15.78 5.77
C ALA A 115 -1.60 -15.22 6.19
N SER A 116 -1.60 -14.44 7.28
CA SER A 116 -2.81 -13.81 7.82
C SER A 116 -2.70 -12.30 7.88
N TYR A 117 -3.84 -11.63 7.68
CA TYR A 117 -3.96 -10.18 7.67
C TYR A 117 -5.10 -9.76 8.60
N SER A 118 -4.90 -8.69 9.36
CA SER A 118 -5.95 -8.09 10.18
C SER A 118 -6.88 -7.22 9.33
N SER A 119 -8.18 -7.21 9.65
CA SER A 119 -9.14 -6.26 9.06
C SER A 119 -9.25 -4.98 9.88
N ARG A 120 -9.35 -3.83 9.21
CA ARG A 120 -9.55 -2.51 9.84
C ARG A 120 -10.43 -1.62 8.96
N TYR A 121 -11.19 -0.73 9.61
CA TYR A 121 -11.90 0.36 8.95
C TYR A 121 -11.11 1.66 9.07
N ALA A 122 -11.17 2.49 8.03
CA ALA A 122 -10.61 3.83 8.02
C ALA A 122 -11.73 4.84 7.72
N LEU A 123 -11.78 5.94 8.48
CA LEU A 123 -12.74 7.02 8.30
C LEU A 123 -11.98 8.32 7.97
N GLY A 124 -12.25 8.88 6.79
CA GLY A 124 -11.75 10.19 6.39
C GLY A 124 -12.81 11.26 6.66
N LEU A 125 -12.45 12.27 7.46
CA LEU A 125 -13.31 13.44 7.74
C LEU A 125 -12.66 14.69 7.13
N PHE A 126 -13.41 15.43 6.33
CA PHE A 126 -12.96 16.65 5.67
C PHE A 126 -13.72 17.85 6.23
N TYR A 127 -12.99 18.91 6.55
CA TYR A 127 -13.52 20.13 7.13
C TYR A 127 -13.24 21.32 6.20
N ALA A 128 -13.93 22.43 6.43
CA ALA A 128 -13.67 23.66 5.70
C ALA A 128 -12.21 24.11 5.85
N ALA A 129 -11.69 24.80 4.83
CA ALA A 129 -10.34 25.33 4.88
C ALA A 129 -10.16 26.28 6.09
N GLY A 130 -9.06 26.11 6.82
CA GLY A 130 -8.77 26.88 8.02
C GLY A 130 -9.44 26.36 9.31
N THR A 131 -10.28 25.32 9.27
CA THR A 131 -10.76 24.65 10.49
C THR A 131 -9.57 24.14 11.31
N ARG A 132 -9.49 24.58 12.56
CA ARG A 132 -8.45 24.15 13.51
C ARG A 132 -9.05 23.18 14.51
N ILE A 133 -8.40 22.03 14.68
CA ILE A 133 -8.71 21.08 15.75
C ILE A 133 -7.69 21.33 16.86
N ASP A 134 -8.16 21.90 17.96
CA ASP A 134 -7.32 22.37 19.06
C ASP A 134 -6.93 21.23 20.01
N VAL A 135 -5.92 20.46 19.60
CA VAL A 135 -5.28 19.42 20.41
C VAL A 135 -3.76 19.54 20.27
N PRO A 136 -2.96 19.16 21.28
CA PRO A 136 -1.51 19.37 21.25
C PRO A 136 -0.78 18.45 20.26
N TRP A 137 -1.33 17.27 19.99
CA TRP A 137 -0.76 16.27 19.07
C TRP A 137 -1.23 16.46 17.62
N ALA A 138 -0.55 15.83 16.67
CA ALA A 138 -0.97 15.71 15.27
C ALA A 138 -1.54 14.31 14.96
N ALA A 139 -1.17 13.30 15.74
CA ALA A 139 -1.87 12.04 15.79
C ALA A 139 -1.77 11.41 17.19
N LYS A 140 -2.65 10.47 17.49
CA LYS A 140 -2.72 9.82 18.80
C LYS A 140 -3.08 8.33 18.63
N TYR A 141 -2.31 7.47 19.27
CA TYR A 141 -2.69 6.09 19.53
C TYR A 141 -3.67 6.03 20.70
N ILE A 142 -4.74 5.25 20.55
CA ILE A 142 -5.80 5.12 21.55
C ILE A 142 -5.85 3.67 22.01
N THR A 143 -5.67 3.45 23.31
CA THR A 143 -5.56 2.10 23.88
C THR A 143 -6.83 1.64 24.61
N ASP A 144 -7.61 2.59 25.10
CA ASP A 144 -8.75 2.47 26.02
C ASP A 144 -10.12 2.65 25.34
N ASN A 145 -10.16 2.63 24.00
CA ASN A 145 -11.40 2.69 23.23
C ASN A 145 -11.64 1.37 22.47
N PRO A 146 -12.86 0.80 22.49
CA PRO A 146 -13.15 -0.48 21.86
C PRO A 146 -13.21 -0.42 20.33
N CYS A 147 -13.32 0.76 19.72
CA CYS A 147 -13.55 0.93 18.29
C CYS A 147 -12.40 1.66 17.58
N ILE A 148 -11.89 2.73 18.20
CA ILE A 148 -10.91 3.64 17.60
C ILE A 148 -9.53 3.32 18.15
N ARG A 149 -8.56 3.07 17.26
CA ARG A 149 -7.17 2.75 17.66
C ARG A 149 -6.16 3.85 17.35
N PHE A 150 -6.49 4.72 16.41
CA PHE A 150 -5.61 5.79 15.95
C PHE A 150 -6.43 6.94 15.36
N ILE A 151 -6.07 8.17 15.70
CA ILE A 151 -6.62 9.39 15.11
C ILE A 151 -5.45 10.22 14.58
N SER A 152 -5.59 10.78 13.38
CA SER A 152 -4.61 11.72 12.82
C SER A 152 -5.30 12.96 12.26
N ILE A 153 -4.76 14.12 12.63
CA ILE A 153 -5.04 15.40 12.00
C ILE A 153 -4.01 15.56 10.90
N ASP A 154 -4.35 15.06 9.72
CA ASP A 154 -3.37 14.81 8.66
C ASP A 154 -2.67 16.09 8.16
N ASN A 155 -3.38 17.23 8.11
CA ASN A 155 -2.80 18.52 7.75
C ASN A 155 -1.76 18.99 8.78
N LYS A 156 -2.07 18.87 10.08
CA LYS A 156 -1.12 19.20 11.16
C LYS A 156 0.09 18.27 11.13
N LYS A 157 -0.10 16.98 10.81
CA LYS A 157 0.98 16.00 10.64
C LYS A 157 1.90 16.35 9.46
N ARG A 158 1.33 16.87 8.38
CA ARG A 158 2.05 17.28 7.16
C ARG A 158 2.55 18.72 7.17
N ASN A 159 2.21 19.48 8.21
CA ASN A 159 2.54 20.90 8.36
C ASN A 159 2.03 21.75 7.17
N ILE A 160 0.76 21.55 6.81
CA ILE A 160 0.03 22.27 5.75
C ILE A 160 -1.23 22.95 6.29
#